data_AF-A0A226Q532-F1
#
_entry.id   AF-A0A226Q532-F1
#
_cell.length_a   1.000
_cell.length_b   1.000
_cell.length_c   1.000
_cell.angle_alpha   90.00
_cell.angle_beta   90.00
_cell.angle_gamma   90.00
#
_symmetry.space_group_name_H-M   'P 1'
#
loop_
_entity.id
_entity.type
_entity.pdbx_description
1 polymer ?
#
loop_
_entity_poly.entity_id
_entity_poly.type
_entity_poly.pdbx_seq_one_letter_code
_entity_poly.pdbx_strand_id
1 'polypeptide(L)'
;MYAQFIKELIDLPDVLIQKVRKEEERWIFELSPTEQCPLCPVCLKRTIKMTGKKKQWMHGYAQRIGIFWVELPVERRRCGTCGMTFSTSYPGISPRSVATDAFQQWAAQCCIGTSIQAVARMLQLPYTTVERWFYTHAPSFLSNDIQPKAVCVDEFAFRKGHDYGVAVMDAETGEVYAIEAGKNEEAIGRALAHVSDSVQYVVSDLAPAMKKAIQGMCPEAKHVVDDFHVIQLFTEALDRCRKSLGKEGKKHGHVRYVCRFLTQCPEKLTEEERQTVQKWQNAWIHRYLFCPCSAVRAIAKALVKRTDEIISCILSPYSNGKMEGTNNKIKLMKRRGYGYRNIQRFALRVRLETANILS
;
A
#
# COMPACT_ATOMS: atom_id res chain seq x y z
N MET A 1 25.17 32.17 -10.87
CA MET A 1 24.65 30.83 -11.22
C MET A 1 24.94 29.81 -10.12
N TYR A 2 26.21 29.60 -9.71
CA TYR A 2 26.57 28.65 -8.63
C TYR A 2 25.89 28.88 -7.28
N ALA A 3 25.73 30.14 -6.84
CA ALA A 3 25.13 30.44 -5.54
C ALA A 3 23.64 30.08 -5.43
N GLN A 4 22.91 30.11 -6.55
CA GLN A 4 21.49 29.75 -6.60
C GLN A 4 21.32 28.24 -6.47
N PHE A 5 22.12 27.47 -7.22
CA PHE A 5 22.16 26.01 -7.15
C PHE A 5 22.50 25.51 -5.73
N ILE A 6 23.49 26.12 -5.05
CA ILE A 6 23.86 25.70 -3.69
C ILE A 6 22.74 26.03 -2.69
N LYS A 7 22.00 27.13 -2.87
CA LYS A 7 20.83 27.43 -2.01
C LYS A 7 19.73 26.38 -2.19
N GLU A 8 19.42 26.01 -3.43
CA GLU A 8 18.46 24.95 -3.74
C GLU A 8 18.90 23.58 -3.21
N LEU A 9 20.22 23.33 -3.13
CA LEU A 9 20.78 22.11 -2.56
C LEU A 9 20.62 22.02 -1.03
N ILE A 10 20.64 23.17 -0.33
CA ILE A 10 20.56 23.21 1.13
C ILE A 10 19.12 23.28 1.65
N ASP A 11 18.21 23.92 0.91
CA ASP A 11 16.76 23.94 1.17
C ASP A 11 16.36 24.01 2.67
N LEU A 12 17.09 24.81 3.45
CA LEU A 12 16.80 25.10 4.85
C LEU A 12 16.31 26.55 4.92
N PRO A 13 15.18 26.81 5.62
CA PRO A 13 14.68 28.16 5.76
C PRO A 13 15.59 28.99 6.68
N ASP A 14 15.61 30.30 6.45
CA ASP A 14 16.21 31.29 7.36
C ASP A 14 17.70 31.10 7.66
N VAL A 15 18.45 30.58 6.68
CA VAL A 15 19.92 30.43 6.77
C VAL A 15 20.63 30.97 5.54
N LEU A 16 21.84 31.48 5.76
CA LEU A 16 22.77 31.95 4.74
C LEU A 16 24.00 31.05 4.73
N ILE A 17 24.44 30.66 3.53
CA ILE A 17 25.69 29.93 3.34
C ILE A 17 26.85 30.91 3.48
N GLN A 18 27.71 30.71 4.47
CA GLN A 18 28.90 31.53 4.68
C GLN A 18 30.09 31.00 3.91
N LYS A 19 30.36 29.70 4.05
CA LYS A 19 31.54 29.06 3.48
C LYS A 19 31.30 27.56 3.27
N VAL A 20 32.00 26.99 2.30
CA VAL A 20 32.10 25.54 2.11
C VAL A 20 33.53 25.13 2.43
N ARG A 21 33.69 24.07 3.22
CA ARG A 21 35.00 23.51 3.55
C ARG A 21 34.98 21.98 3.48
N LYS A 22 36.16 21.40 3.28
CA LYS A 22 36.37 19.94 3.35
C LYS A 22 37.18 19.64 4.62
N GLU A 23 36.65 18.80 5.50
CA GLU A 23 37.35 18.25 6.66
C GLU A 23 37.52 16.75 6.43
N GLU A 24 38.77 16.29 6.34
CA GLU A 24 39.09 14.91 5.92
C GLU A 24 38.41 14.57 4.58
N GLU A 25 37.41 13.69 4.60
CA GLU A 25 36.58 13.30 3.45
C GLU A 25 35.15 13.86 3.50
N ARG A 26 34.85 14.78 4.42
CA ARG A 26 33.51 15.35 4.60
C ARG A 26 33.43 16.76 4.06
N TRP A 27 32.43 17.00 3.22
CA TRP A 27 32.06 18.35 2.81
C TRP A 27 31.10 18.98 3.82
N ILE A 28 31.44 20.17 4.31
CA ILE A 28 30.69 20.89 5.33
C ILE A 28 30.34 22.28 4.80
N PHE A 29 29.04 22.56 4.79
CA PHE A 29 28.46 23.87 4.51
C PHE A 29 28.28 24.60 5.83
N GLU A 30 29.07 25.66 6.04
CA GLU A 30 28.94 26.53 7.19
C GLU A 30 27.81 27.53 6.94
N LEU A 31 26.78 27.46 7.78
CA LEU A 31 25.58 28.25 7.66
C LEU A 31 25.46 29.22 8.84
N SER A 32 24.82 30.36 8.61
CA SER A 32 24.43 31.32 9.65
C SER A 32 22.95 31.65 9.56
N PRO A 33 22.23 31.75 10.69
CA PRO A 33 20.83 32.19 10.69
C PRO A 33 20.69 33.61 10.12
N THR A 34 19.59 33.86 9.39
CA THR A 34 19.20 35.20 8.92
C THR A 34 18.61 36.04 10.04
N GLU A 35 17.94 35.42 11.02
CA GLU A 35 17.27 36.12 12.12
C GLU A 35 18.23 36.68 13.19
N GLN A 36 17.91 37.90 13.64
CA GLN A 36 18.57 38.56 14.76
C GLN A 36 17.91 38.14 16.09
N CYS A 37 18.70 37.57 17.00
CA CYS A 37 18.36 37.21 18.40
C CYS A 37 17.10 36.32 18.60
N PRO A 38 17.26 35.00 18.82
CA PRO A 38 16.15 34.09 19.10
C PRO A 38 15.28 34.54 20.29
N LEU A 39 13.97 34.63 20.08
CA LEU A 39 13.01 35.04 21.11
C LEU A 39 12.71 33.91 22.10
N CYS A 40 12.24 34.28 23.30
CA CYS A 40 11.84 33.29 24.30
C CYS A 40 10.60 32.52 23.83
N PRO A 41 10.59 31.17 23.85
CA PRO A 41 9.43 30.38 23.39
C PRO A 41 8.21 30.51 24.31
N VAL A 42 8.36 31.09 25.51
CA VAL A 42 7.28 31.26 26.49
C VAL A 42 6.67 32.66 26.44
N CYS A 43 7.51 33.71 26.49
CA CYS A 43 7.03 35.08 26.59
C CYS A 43 7.38 35.97 25.39
N LEU A 44 8.03 35.41 24.35
CA LEU A 44 8.44 36.10 23.11
C LEU A 44 9.35 37.32 23.31
N LYS A 45 9.89 37.53 24.52
CA LYS A 45 10.84 38.62 24.81
C LYS A 45 12.27 38.24 24.43
N ARG A 46 13.13 39.27 24.36
CA ARG A 46 14.57 39.14 24.09
C ARG A 46 15.24 38.20 25.08
N THR A 47 16.25 37.48 24.59
CA THR A 47 17.00 36.49 25.36
C THR A 47 18.48 36.80 25.31
N ILE A 48 19.23 36.32 26.30
CA ILE A 48 20.68 36.49 26.40
C ILE A 48 21.34 35.16 26.06
N LYS A 49 22.38 35.21 25.23
CA LYS A 49 23.24 34.06 24.95
C LYS A 49 24.05 33.72 26.18
N MET A 50 23.95 32.49 26.66
CA MET A 50 24.79 31.99 27.76
C MET A 50 26.03 31.30 27.20
N THR A 51 25.83 30.30 26.35
CA THR A 51 26.90 29.52 25.72
C THR A 51 26.50 29.18 24.29
N GLY A 52 27.47 28.82 23.46
CA GLY A 52 27.19 28.35 22.11
C GLY A 52 28.26 27.40 21.62
N LYS A 53 27.85 26.45 20.80
CA LYS A 53 28.76 25.54 20.10
C LYS A 53 28.28 25.37 18.66
N LYS A 54 29.20 25.10 17.75
CA LYS A 54 28.82 24.65 16.41
C LYS A 54 28.44 23.17 16.47
N LYS A 55 27.37 22.80 15.78
CA LYS A 55 26.96 21.41 15.61
C LYS A 55 26.81 21.13 14.12
N GLN A 56 27.12 19.91 13.72
CA GLN A 56 27.02 19.43 12.35
C GLN A 56 25.86 18.44 12.21
N TRP A 57 25.19 18.46 11.06
CA TRP A 57 24.13 17.53 10.70
C TRP A 57 24.31 17.04 9.27
N MET A 58 24.00 15.77 9.03
CA MET A 58 23.91 15.23 7.66
C MET A 58 22.76 15.90 6.92
N HIS A 59 23.00 16.31 5.69
CA HIS A 59 22.00 17.07 4.93
C HIS A 59 21.72 16.54 3.52
N GLY A 60 22.72 15.98 2.84
CA GLY A 60 22.47 15.37 1.54
C GLY A 60 23.52 14.36 1.15
N TYR A 61 23.34 13.76 -0.02
CA TYR A 61 24.23 12.74 -0.57
C TYR A 61 24.49 13.00 -2.05
N ALA A 62 25.75 12.91 -2.46
CA ALA A 62 26.14 12.92 -3.87
C ALA A 62 27.04 11.71 -4.16
N GLN A 63 26.76 10.96 -5.23
CA GLN A 63 27.38 9.65 -5.48
C GLN A 63 28.91 9.64 -5.43
N ARG A 64 29.57 10.69 -5.94
CA ARG A 64 31.04 10.81 -5.96
C ARG A 64 31.64 11.37 -4.67
N ILE A 65 30.83 12.01 -3.82
CA ILE A 65 31.28 12.76 -2.64
C ILE A 65 30.88 12.05 -1.34
N GLY A 66 29.80 11.27 -1.38
CA GLY A 66 29.15 10.72 -0.19
C GLY A 66 28.22 11.74 0.47
N ILE A 67 28.07 11.62 1.78
CA ILE A 67 27.22 12.49 2.59
C ILE A 67 27.92 13.84 2.81
N PHE A 68 27.20 14.92 2.55
CA PHE A 68 27.62 16.27 2.92
C PHE A 68 26.80 16.80 4.10
N TRP A 69 27.41 17.72 4.84
CA TRP A 69 26.98 18.15 6.15
C TRP A 69 26.70 19.65 6.17
N VAL A 70 25.79 20.07 7.05
CA VAL A 70 25.55 21.47 7.38
C VAL A 70 26.01 21.74 8.79
N GLU A 71 26.57 22.92 9.04
CA GLU A 71 27.01 23.36 10.35
C GLU A 71 26.30 24.65 10.75
N LEU A 72 25.65 24.65 11.92
CA LEU A 72 24.94 25.79 12.50
C LEU A 72 25.29 25.96 13.99
N PRO A 73 25.23 27.19 14.54
CA PRO A 73 25.48 27.46 15.95
C PRO A 73 24.30 27.05 16.84
N VAL A 74 24.49 26.07 17.72
CA VAL A 74 23.52 25.75 18.78
C VAL A 74 23.86 26.56 20.02
N GLU A 75 23.00 27.52 20.34
CA GLU A 75 23.18 28.44 21.46
C GLU A 75 22.24 28.09 22.60
N ARG A 76 22.78 28.03 23.83
CA ARG A 76 21.97 28.00 25.05
C ARG A 76 21.63 29.43 25.43
N ARG A 77 20.35 29.72 25.57
CA ARG A 77 19.83 31.08 25.81
C ARG A 77 18.95 31.12 27.05
N ARG A 78 18.99 32.24 27.76
CA ARG A 78 18.15 32.51 28.94
C ARG A 78 17.31 33.76 28.69
N CYS A 79 16.02 33.68 28.98
CA CYS A 79 15.15 34.85 28.95
C CYS A 79 15.42 35.73 30.17
N GLY A 80 15.65 37.03 29.94
CA GLY A 80 15.84 38.00 31.02
C GLY A 80 14.56 38.33 31.81
N THR A 81 13.38 38.09 31.22
CA THR A 81 12.10 38.40 31.87
C THR A 81 11.52 37.22 32.65
N CYS A 82 11.35 36.05 32.02
CA CYS A 82 10.72 34.89 32.68
C CYS A 82 11.74 33.86 33.21
N GLY A 83 13.03 34.06 32.97
CA GLY A 83 14.09 33.15 33.44
C GLY A 83 14.23 31.83 32.67
N MET A 84 13.31 31.51 31.74
CA MET A 84 13.32 30.27 30.94
C MET A 84 14.65 30.10 30.20
N THR A 85 15.18 28.87 30.22
CA THR A 85 16.41 28.48 29.51
C THR A 85 16.10 27.46 28.42
N PHE A 86 16.57 27.71 27.21
CA PHE A 86 16.36 26.82 26.06
C PHE A 86 17.59 26.80 25.15
N SER A 87 17.62 25.84 24.22
CA SER A 87 18.64 25.82 23.15
C SER A 87 18.00 26.20 21.84
N THR A 88 18.73 26.89 20.97
CA THR A 88 18.24 27.22 19.62
C THR A 88 17.90 25.94 18.85
N SER A 89 16.77 25.99 18.14
CA SER A 89 16.31 24.97 17.20
C SER A 89 16.10 25.63 15.84
N TYR A 90 16.28 24.85 14.79
CA TYR A 90 16.12 25.30 13.42
C TYR A 90 14.95 24.58 12.78
N PRO A 91 14.07 25.26 12.04
CA PRO A 91 13.05 24.58 11.25
C PRO A 91 13.72 23.61 10.27
N GLY A 92 13.12 22.42 10.09
CA GLY A 92 13.71 21.35 9.28
C GLY A 92 14.86 20.58 9.95
N ILE A 93 15.13 20.80 11.24
CA ILE A 93 16.10 20.01 12.03
C ILE A 93 15.49 19.60 13.36
N SER A 94 15.04 18.34 13.45
CA SER A 94 14.53 17.76 14.69
C SER A 94 15.52 17.83 15.87
N PRO A 95 15.05 18.14 17.10
CA PRO A 95 15.89 18.16 18.29
C PRO A 95 16.64 16.85 18.50
N ARG A 96 17.92 16.92 18.90
CA ARG A 96 18.83 15.76 19.09
C ARG A 96 19.09 14.92 17.83
N SER A 97 18.55 15.28 16.66
CA SER A 97 18.88 14.58 15.42
C SER A 97 20.34 14.77 15.02
N VAL A 98 20.84 13.82 14.25
CA VAL A 98 22.16 13.82 13.60
C VAL A 98 22.06 14.21 12.11
N ALA A 99 20.83 14.37 11.61
CA ALA A 99 20.52 14.72 10.23
C ALA A 99 19.40 15.77 10.19
N THR A 100 19.37 16.56 9.12
CA THR A 100 18.21 17.41 8.80
C THR A 100 16.99 16.55 8.44
N ASP A 101 15.79 17.10 8.61
CA ASP A 101 14.55 16.38 8.34
C ASP A 101 14.40 16.08 6.83
N ALA A 102 14.82 17.02 5.97
CA ALA A 102 14.90 16.83 4.52
C ALA A 102 15.76 15.62 4.14
N PHE A 103 16.95 15.48 4.74
CA PHE A 103 17.81 14.32 4.48
C PHE A 103 17.19 13.00 4.95
N GLN A 104 16.52 13.01 6.11
CA GLN A 104 15.86 11.84 6.64
C GLN A 104 14.69 11.39 5.74
N GLN A 105 13.91 12.34 5.24
CA GLN A 105 12.83 12.10 4.28
C GLN A 105 13.36 11.55 2.96
N TRP A 106 14.41 12.16 2.40
CA TRP A 106 15.05 11.67 1.18
C TRP A 106 15.60 10.25 1.35
N ALA A 107 16.28 9.96 2.46
CA ALA A 107 16.77 8.61 2.75
C ALA A 107 15.62 7.60 2.90
N ALA A 108 14.48 8.02 3.48
CA ALA A 108 13.28 7.20 3.57
C ALA A 108 12.65 6.95 2.19
N GLN A 109 12.57 7.96 1.31
CA GLN A 109 12.10 7.80 -0.07
C GLN A 109 12.99 6.84 -0.86
N CYS A 110 14.31 6.93 -0.70
CA CYS A 110 15.25 5.98 -1.31
C CYS A 110 15.01 4.52 -0.89
N CYS A 111 14.31 4.27 0.24
CA CYS A 111 13.98 2.91 0.66
C CYS A 111 12.75 2.33 -0.08
N ILE A 112 11.96 3.15 -0.76
CA ILE A 112 10.79 2.71 -1.55
C ILE A 112 11.32 1.97 -2.79
N GLY A 113 10.82 0.75 -3.03
CA GLY A 113 11.27 -0.10 -4.14
C GLY A 113 12.60 -0.84 -3.92
N THR A 114 13.31 -0.60 -2.80
CA THR A 114 14.57 -1.31 -2.46
C THR A 114 14.56 -1.83 -1.01
N SER A 115 15.66 -2.37 -0.50
CA SER A 115 15.80 -2.77 0.91
C SER A 115 16.40 -1.65 1.75
N ILE A 116 15.98 -1.53 3.02
CA ILE A 116 16.58 -0.58 3.98
C ILE A 116 18.09 -0.86 4.11
N GLN A 117 18.48 -2.13 4.06
CA GLN A 117 19.88 -2.56 4.10
C GLN A 117 20.70 -2.04 2.90
N ALA A 118 20.10 -1.97 1.70
CA ALA A 118 20.78 -1.43 0.52
C ALA A 118 21.03 0.07 0.67
N VAL A 119 20.02 0.84 1.13
CA VAL A 119 20.17 2.28 1.40
C VAL A 119 21.16 2.52 2.52
N ALA A 120 21.12 1.73 3.59
CA ALA A 120 22.09 1.81 4.70
C ALA A 120 23.54 1.58 4.22
N ARG A 121 23.77 0.63 3.31
CA ARG A 121 25.10 0.41 2.70
C ARG A 121 25.50 1.57 1.78
N MET A 122 24.58 2.07 0.96
CA MET A 122 24.83 3.22 0.08
C MET A 122 25.27 4.46 0.86
N LEU A 123 24.60 4.72 1.99
CA LEU A 123 24.86 5.87 2.86
C LEU A 123 25.97 5.60 3.89
N GLN A 124 26.48 4.35 3.99
CA GLN A 124 27.40 3.91 5.03
C GLN A 124 26.91 4.24 6.46
N LEU A 125 25.60 4.06 6.68
CA LEU A 125 24.94 4.30 7.98
C LEU A 125 24.49 2.98 8.63
N PRO A 126 24.36 2.93 9.96
CA PRO A 126 23.78 1.77 10.63
C PRO A 126 22.35 1.50 10.14
N TYR A 127 22.02 0.23 9.92
CA TYR A 127 20.67 -0.21 9.50
C TYR A 127 19.57 0.41 10.37
N THR A 128 19.76 0.40 11.70
CA THR A 128 18.79 0.92 12.67
C THR A 128 18.50 2.41 12.52
N THR A 129 19.47 3.19 12.02
CA THR A 129 19.29 4.63 11.78
C THR A 129 18.38 4.86 10.59
N VAL A 130 18.65 4.18 9.47
CA VAL A 130 17.84 4.28 8.26
C VAL A 130 16.46 3.67 8.47
N GLU A 131 16.36 2.55 9.20
CA GLU A 131 15.09 1.95 9.57
C GLU A 131 14.21 2.93 10.36
N ARG A 132 14.79 3.61 11.35
CA ARG A 132 14.07 4.62 12.14
C ARG A 132 13.60 5.76 11.26
N TRP A 133 14.47 6.35 10.44
CA TRP A 133 14.09 7.43 9.52
C TRP A 133 12.98 6.99 8.57
N PHE A 134 13.08 5.79 8.01
CA PHE A 134 12.05 5.23 7.15
C PHE A 134 10.70 5.17 7.85
N TYR A 135 10.59 4.51 9.02
CA TYR A 135 9.29 4.39 9.68
C TYR A 135 8.78 5.69 10.32
N THR A 136 9.64 6.68 10.54
CA THR A 136 9.22 8.02 10.98
C THR A 136 8.57 8.80 9.84
N HIS A 137 9.12 8.76 8.62
CA HIS A 137 8.67 9.58 7.50
C HIS A 137 7.77 8.85 6.50
N ALA A 138 7.81 7.52 6.45
CA ALA A 138 7.00 6.70 5.54
C ALA A 138 5.49 7.04 5.53
N PRO A 139 4.83 7.30 6.67
CA PRO A 139 3.41 7.65 6.67
C PRO A 139 3.08 8.92 5.89
N SER A 140 3.99 9.91 5.83
CA SER A 140 3.74 11.18 5.13
C SER A 140 3.80 11.07 3.61
N PHE A 141 4.26 9.94 3.06
CA PHE A 141 4.31 9.72 1.61
C PHE A 141 3.02 9.11 1.06
N LEU A 142 2.09 8.69 1.92
CA LEU A 142 0.82 8.14 1.52
C LEU A 142 -0.26 9.24 1.54
N SER A 143 -1.08 9.28 0.50
CA SER A 143 -2.32 10.06 0.53
C SER A 143 -3.34 9.39 1.44
N ASN A 144 -4.10 10.19 2.17
CA ASN A 144 -5.27 9.71 2.93
C ASN A 144 -6.58 9.89 2.17
N ASP A 145 -6.57 10.63 1.04
CA ASP A 145 -7.76 10.90 0.23
C ASP A 145 -7.97 9.78 -0.78
N ILE A 146 -8.45 8.64 -0.28
CA ILE A 146 -8.68 7.43 -1.06
C ILE A 146 -10.20 7.29 -1.30
N GLN A 147 -10.63 7.33 -2.57
CA GLN A 147 -12.04 7.17 -2.97
C GLN A 147 -12.16 6.22 -4.18
N PRO A 148 -11.90 4.93 -4.02
CA PRO A 148 -11.91 3.98 -5.12
C PRO A 148 -13.33 3.65 -5.54
N LYS A 149 -13.55 3.59 -6.85
CA LYS A 149 -14.83 3.12 -7.40
C LYS A 149 -15.01 1.60 -7.24
N ALA A 150 -13.91 0.85 -7.32
CA ALA A 150 -13.92 -0.60 -7.25
C ALA A 150 -12.70 -1.11 -6.49
N VAL A 151 -12.91 -2.09 -5.60
CA VAL A 151 -11.82 -2.70 -4.81
C VAL A 151 -11.84 -4.21 -4.93
N CYS A 152 -10.67 -4.82 -4.90
CA CYS A 152 -10.49 -6.25 -4.70
C CYS A 152 -10.16 -6.54 -3.24
N VAL A 153 -10.76 -7.60 -2.69
CA VAL A 153 -10.52 -8.10 -1.34
C VAL A 153 -10.10 -9.56 -1.42
N ASP A 154 -8.94 -9.88 -0.84
CA ASP A 154 -8.39 -11.23 -0.87
C ASP A 154 -7.64 -11.58 0.41
N GLU A 155 -7.63 -12.88 0.71
CA GLU A 155 -6.86 -13.44 1.80
C GLU A 155 -5.42 -13.68 1.34
N PHE A 156 -4.45 -13.14 2.06
CA PHE A 156 -3.05 -13.39 1.79
C PHE A 156 -2.37 -14.07 2.97
N ALA A 157 -1.57 -15.10 2.68
CA ALA A 157 -0.77 -15.77 3.69
C ALA A 157 0.49 -14.96 4.00
N PHE A 158 0.64 -14.50 5.24
CA PHE A 158 1.84 -13.82 5.74
C PHE A 158 3.04 -14.77 5.75
N ARG A 159 2.87 -15.88 6.47
CA ARG A 159 3.74 -17.04 6.52
C ARG A 159 2.87 -18.26 6.25
N LYS A 160 3.19 -19.02 5.20
CA LYS A 160 2.40 -20.21 4.84
C LYS A 160 2.20 -21.11 6.07
N GLY A 161 0.94 -21.42 6.39
CA GLY A 161 0.57 -22.30 7.49
C GLY A 161 0.39 -21.65 8.88
N HIS A 162 0.60 -20.32 9.02
CA HIS A 162 0.48 -19.64 10.31
C HIS A 162 -0.45 -18.44 10.22
N ASP A 163 0.07 -17.30 9.75
CA ASP A 163 -0.60 -16.03 9.82
C ASP A 163 -1.24 -15.70 8.47
N TYR A 164 -2.54 -15.43 8.48
CA TYR A 164 -3.32 -14.95 7.33
C TYR A 164 -3.70 -13.49 7.57
N GLY A 165 -3.80 -12.73 6.50
CA GLY A 165 -4.30 -11.36 6.52
C GLY A 165 -5.27 -11.12 5.37
N VAL A 166 -5.96 -10.00 5.43
CA VAL A 166 -6.84 -9.51 4.36
C VAL A 166 -6.21 -8.29 3.73
N ALA A 167 -6.15 -8.25 2.41
CA ALA A 167 -5.70 -7.09 1.65
C ALA A 167 -6.87 -6.47 0.89
N VAL A 168 -6.96 -5.14 0.94
CA VAL A 168 -7.90 -4.34 0.13
C VAL A 168 -7.09 -3.51 -0.85
N MET A 169 -7.42 -3.64 -2.12
CA MET A 169 -6.67 -3.07 -3.23
C MET A 169 -7.62 -2.43 -4.22
N ASP A 170 -7.23 -1.34 -4.87
CA ASP A 170 -7.95 -0.78 -6.00
C ASP A 170 -7.98 -1.76 -7.18
N ALA A 171 -9.17 -2.02 -7.73
CA ALA A 171 -9.35 -2.96 -8.83
C ALA A 171 -8.82 -2.42 -10.18
N GLU A 172 -8.65 -1.10 -10.31
CA GLU A 172 -8.18 -0.41 -11.51
C GLU A 172 -6.68 -0.11 -11.46
N THR A 173 -6.13 0.37 -10.35
CA THR A 173 -4.70 0.76 -10.27
C THR A 173 -3.83 -0.37 -9.73
N GLY A 174 -4.40 -1.26 -8.91
CA GLY A 174 -3.65 -2.26 -8.16
C GLY A 174 -2.95 -1.69 -6.91
N GLU A 175 -3.26 -0.46 -6.52
CA GLU A 175 -2.79 0.17 -5.29
C GLU A 175 -3.41 -0.51 -4.07
N VAL A 176 -2.60 -0.85 -3.07
CA VAL A 176 -3.09 -1.46 -1.83
C VAL A 176 -3.43 -0.36 -0.83
N TYR A 177 -4.65 -0.37 -0.32
CA TYR A 177 -5.13 0.62 0.66
C TYR A 177 -5.00 0.12 2.09
N ALA A 178 -5.30 -1.16 2.33
CA ALA A 178 -5.27 -1.73 3.66
C ALA A 178 -4.73 -3.16 3.65
N ILE A 179 -4.01 -3.49 4.71
CA ILE A 179 -3.59 -4.85 5.05
C ILE A 179 -3.85 -5.07 6.53
N GLU A 180 -4.75 -6.01 6.83
CA GLU A 180 -5.17 -6.34 8.19
C GLU A 180 -4.77 -7.76 8.58
N ALA A 181 -4.50 -7.97 9.87
CA ALA A 181 -4.22 -9.30 10.42
C ALA A 181 -5.52 -10.07 10.64
N GLY A 182 -5.49 -11.36 10.33
CA GLY A 182 -6.62 -12.27 10.48
C GLY A 182 -7.40 -12.46 9.18
N LYS A 183 -8.34 -13.39 9.22
CA LYS A 183 -9.24 -13.74 8.10
C LYS A 183 -10.71 -13.85 8.54
N ASN A 184 -11.01 -13.34 9.74
CA ASN A 184 -12.37 -13.32 10.26
C ASN A 184 -13.13 -12.11 9.69
N GLU A 185 -14.45 -12.14 9.84
CA GLU A 185 -15.35 -11.07 9.40
C GLU A 185 -14.94 -9.69 9.95
N GLU A 186 -14.43 -9.63 11.18
CA GLU A 186 -13.91 -8.40 11.79
C GLU A 186 -12.67 -7.83 11.08
N ALA A 187 -11.73 -8.69 10.67
CA ALA A 187 -10.53 -8.26 9.94
C ALA A 187 -10.91 -7.70 8.56
N ILE A 188 -11.85 -8.35 7.88
CA ILE A 188 -12.39 -7.87 6.61
C ILE A 188 -13.08 -6.51 6.81
N GLY A 189 -13.89 -6.38 7.87
CA GLY A 189 -14.55 -5.12 8.22
C GLY A 189 -13.58 -3.97 8.49
N ARG A 190 -12.53 -4.20 9.28
CA ARG A 190 -11.48 -3.19 9.51
C ARG A 190 -10.77 -2.77 8.21
N ALA A 191 -10.51 -3.73 7.32
CA ALA A 191 -9.84 -3.44 6.06
C ALA A 191 -10.73 -2.61 5.11
N LEU A 192 -12.04 -2.88 5.08
CA LEU A 192 -13.02 -2.19 4.25
C LEU A 192 -13.50 -0.84 4.82
N ALA A 193 -13.35 -0.61 6.12
CA ALA A 193 -13.87 0.59 6.80
C ALA A 193 -13.42 1.92 6.19
N HIS A 194 -12.26 1.95 5.54
CA HIS A 194 -11.71 3.17 4.94
C HIS A 194 -12.25 3.45 3.52
N VAL A 195 -12.89 2.46 2.88
CA VAL A 195 -13.35 2.55 1.49
C VAL A 195 -14.86 2.33 1.34
N SER A 196 -15.56 1.94 2.41
CA SER A 196 -16.96 1.51 2.39
C SER A 196 -17.92 2.52 1.78
N ASP A 197 -17.65 3.81 1.97
CA ASP A 197 -18.58 4.88 1.61
C ASP A 197 -18.45 5.29 0.13
N SER A 198 -17.35 4.94 -0.53
CA SER A 198 -17.04 5.36 -1.91
C SER A 198 -17.15 4.22 -2.92
N VAL A 199 -17.03 2.97 -2.45
CA VAL A 199 -16.92 1.81 -3.32
C VAL A 199 -18.27 1.41 -3.93
N GLN A 200 -18.29 1.23 -5.25
CA GLN A 200 -19.46 0.76 -5.99
C GLN A 200 -19.37 -0.74 -6.32
N TYR A 201 -18.16 -1.29 -6.38
CA TYR A 201 -17.90 -2.69 -6.72
C TYR A 201 -16.87 -3.30 -5.77
N VAL A 202 -17.17 -4.46 -5.22
CA VAL A 202 -16.21 -5.24 -4.43
C VAL A 202 -15.98 -6.56 -5.14
N VAL A 203 -14.74 -6.82 -5.55
CA VAL A 203 -14.31 -8.09 -6.16
C VAL A 203 -13.73 -8.97 -5.07
N SER A 204 -14.17 -10.23 -4.97
CA SER A 204 -13.58 -11.17 -4.01
C SER A 204 -13.69 -12.62 -4.44
N ASP A 205 -13.08 -13.51 -3.66
CA ASP A 205 -13.26 -14.95 -3.79
C ASP A 205 -14.69 -15.42 -3.43
N LEU A 206 -14.90 -16.74 -3.55
CA LEU A 206 -16.16 -17.40 -3.21
C LEU A 206 -16.27 -17.77 -1.72
N ALA A 207 -15.51 -17.19 -0.79
CA ALA A 207 -15.64 -17.51 0.62
C ALA A 207 -16.98 -16.99 1.19
N PRO A 208 -17.74 -17.79 1.96
CA PRO A 208 -18.99 -17.33 2.59
C PRO A 208 -18.78 -16.18 3.58
N ALA A 209 -17.65 -16.18 4.30
CA ALA A 209 -17.27 -15.12 5.24
C ALA A 209 -17.09 -13.77 4.51
N MET A 210 -16.50 -13.80 3.32
CA MET A 210 -16.28 -12.62 2.48
C MET A 210 -17.60 -12.00 2.02
N LYS A 211 -18.52 -12.82 1.48
CA LYS A 211 -19.87 -12.37 1.12
C LYS A 211 -20.58 -11.68 2.29
N LYS A 212 -20.58 -12.33 3.46
CA LYS A 212 -21.25 -11.79 4.65
C LYS A 212 -20.63 -10.46 5.11
N ALA A 213 -19.31 -10.38 5.16
CA ALA A 213 -18.59 -9.17 5.53
C ALA A 213 -18.86 -8.01 4.55
N ILE A 214 -18.80 -8.26 3.24
CA ILE A 214 -19.06 -7.26 2.20
C ILE A 214 -20.50 -6.75 2.30
N GLN A 215 -21.49 -7.64 2.44
CA GLN A 215 -22.90 -7.24 2.59
C GLN A 215 -23.15 -6.41 3.85
N GLY A 216 -22.40 -6.66 4.93
CA GLY A 216 -22.51 -5.89 6.17
C GLY A 216 -21.86 -4.52 6.10
N MET A 217 -20.72 -4.38 5.40
CA MET A 217 -19.91 -3.16 5.39
C MET A 217 -20.16 -2.26 4.17
N CYS A 218 -20.49 -2.86 3.03
CA CYS A 218 -20.71 -2.17 1.76
C CYS A 218 -22.04 -2.63 1.14
N PRO A 219 -23.19 -2.34 1.78
CA PRO A 219 -24.49 -2.87 1.35
C PRO A 219 -24.92 -2.40 -0.05
N GLU A 220 -24.52 -1.18 -0.44
CA GLU A 220 -24.83 -0.60 -1.75
C GLU A 220 -23.86 -1.06 -2.86
N ALA A 221 -22.74 -1.68 -2.49
CA ALA A 221 -21.73 -2.10 -3.44
C ALA A 221 -22.11 -3.43 -4.10
N LYS A 222 -21.92 -3.51 -5.42
CA LYS A 222 -22.11 -4.76 -6.17
C LYS A 222 -20.97 -5.73 -5.86
N HIS A 223 -21.30 -6.88 -5.31
CA HIS A 223 -20.34 -7.97 -5.11
C HIS A 223 -20.08 -8.69 -6.44
N VAL A 224 -18.83 -8.66 -6.88
CA VAL A 224 -18.31 -9.36 -8.06
C VAL A 224 -17.46 -10.53 -7.55
N VAL A 225 -17.74 -11.76 -8.01
CA VAL A 225 -16.87 -12.89 -7.67
C VAL A 225 -15.74 -13.04 -8.68
N ASP A 226 -14.60 -13.52 -8.20
CA ASP A 226 -13.44 -13.85 -9.02
C ASP A 226 -13.78 -14.92 -10.07
N ASP A 227 -13.61 -14.56 -11.34
CA ASP A 227 -13.89 -15.37 -12.51
C ASP A 227 -13.05 -16.66 -12.53
N PHE A 228 -11.79 -16.60 -12.09
CA PHE A 228 -10.93 -17.79 -12.01
C PHE A 228 -11.52 -18.86 -11.09
N HIS A 229 -11.95 -18.45 -9.89
CA HIS A 229 -12.56 -19.36 -8.92
C HIS A 229 -13.88 -19.94 -9.43
N VAL A 230 -14.67 -19.13 -10.13
CA VAL A 230 -15.91 -19.58 -10.77
C VAL A 230 -15.60 -20.62 -11.86
N ILE A 231 -14.69 -20.33 -12.79
CA ILE A 231 -14.27 -21.24 -13.86
C ILE A 231 -13.72 -22.55 -13.30
N GLN A 232 -12.92 -22.49 -12.23
CA GLN A 232 -12.40 -23.68 -11.56
C GLN A 232 -13.52 -24.57 -11.02
N LEU A 233 -14.53 -23.99 -10.36
CA LEU A 233 -15.70 -24.74 -9.88
C LEU A 233 -16.44 -25.43 -11.03
N PHE A 234 -16.66 -24.74 -12.14
CA PHE A 234 -17.31 -25.32 -13.33
C PHE A 234 -16.49 -26.45 -13.95
N THR A 235 -15.18 -26.27 -14.05
CA THR A 235 -14.27 -27.26 -14.61
C THR A 235 -14.20 -28.52 -13.74
N GLU A 236 -14.08 -28.35 -12.41
CA GLU A 236 -14.13 -29.46 -11.47
C GLU A 236 -15.47 -30.20 -11.49
N ALA A 237 -16.58 -29.49 -11.62
CA ALA A 237 -17.91 -30.08 -11.76
C ALA A 237 -17.96 -31.01 -12.98
N LEU A 238 -17.50 -30.50 -14.12
CA LEU A 238 -17.44 -31.25 -15.38
C LEU A 238 -16.58 -32.49 -15.27
N ASP A 239 -15.39 -32.38 -14.68
CA ASP A 239 -14.50 -33.53 -14.55
C ASP A 239 -15.07 -34.62 -13.64
N ARG A 240 -15.73 -34.24 -12.53
CA ARG A 240 -16.43 -35.19 -11.67
C ARG A 240 -17.61 -35.84 -12.39
N CYS A 241 -18.37 -35.06 -13.16
CA CYS A 241 -19.46 -35.54 -14.01
C CYS A 241 -18.96 -36.59 -15.01
N ARG A 242 -17.87 -36.26 -15.71
CA ARG A 242 -17.22 -37.12 -16.71
C ARG A 242 -16.73 -38.44 -16.10
N LYS A 243 -16.12 -38.38 -14.92
CA LYS A 243 -15.68 -39.58 -14.17
C LYS A 243 -16.88 -40.44 -13.72
N SER A 244 -18.00 -39.83 -13.36
CA SER A 244 -19.18 -40.53 -12.84
C SER A 244 -20.08 -41.15 -13.93
N LEU A 245 -20.09 -40.62 -15.15
CA LEU A 245 -21.03 -41.01 -16.22
C LEU A 245 -20.37 -41.74 -17.41
N GLY A 246 -19.05 -41.99 -17.37
CA GLY A 246 -18.33 -42.72 -18.42
C GLY A 246 -18.20 -41.97 -19.76
N LYS A 247 -17.75 -42.68 -20.81
CA LYS A 247 -17.44 -42.12 -22.15
C LYS A 247 -18.66 -41.60 -22.93
N GLU A 248 -19.89 -41.89 -22.50
CA GLU A 248 -21.13 -41.50 -23.18
C GLU A 248 -21.61 -40.08 -22.85
N GLY A 249 -21.09 -39.46 -21.79
CA GLY A 249 -21.45 -38.10 -21.36
C GLY A 249 -20.88 -36.94 -22.21
N LYS A 250 -20.49 -37.15 -23.47
CA LYS A 250 -19.69 -36.18 -24.25
C LYS A 250 -20.41 -34.90 -24.71
N LYS A 251 -21.73 -34.75 -24.47
CA LYS A 251 -22.49 -33.56 -24.92
C LYS A 251 -22.51 -32.46 -23.85
N HIS A 252 -21.35 -31.84 -23.58
CA HIS A 252 -21.22 -30.73 -22.63
C HIS A 252 -21.15 -29.34 -23.30
N GLY A 253 -21.81 -29.15 -24.46
CA GLY A 253 -21.79 -27.89 -25.22
C GLY A 253 -22.20 -26.67 -24.37
N HIS A 254 -23.19 -26.83 -23.49
CA HIS A 254 -23.66 -25.75 -22.62
C HIS A 254 -22.65 -25.29 -21.56
N VAL A 255 -21.82 -26.17 -21.00
CA VAL A 255 -20.83 -25.72 -20.00
C VAL A 255 -19.65 -25.04 -20.69
N ARG A 256 -19.24 -25.52 -21.88
CA ARG A 256 -18.28 -24.79 -22.72
C ARG A 256 -18.81 -23.41 -23.12
N TYR A 257 -20.11 -23.31 -23.37
CA TYR A 257 -20.79 -22.03 -23.64
C TYR A 257 -20.77 -21.08 -22.43
N VAL A 258 -20.97 -21.59 -21.20
CA VAL A 258 -20.84 -20.80 -19.96
C VAL A 258 -19.38 -20.35 -19.73
N CYS A 259 -18.42 -21.26 -19.85
CA CYS A 259 -17.00 -20.93 -19.74
C CYS A 259 -16.56 -19.91 -20.79
N ARG A 260 -17.19 -19.88 -21.97
CA ARG A 260 -16.94 -18.84 -22.98
C ARG A 260 -17.33 -17.47 -22.45
N PHE A 261 -18.48 -17.31 -21.81
CA PHE A 261 -18.87 -16.01 -21.25
C PHE A 261 -17.98 -15.57 -20.09
N LEU A 262 -17.55 -16.51 -19.25
CA LEU A 262 -16.62 -16.23 -18.16
C LEU A 262 -15.20 -15.88 -18.63
N THR A 263 -14.81 -16.32 -19.83
CA THR A 263 -13.48 -16.04 -20.41
C THR A 263 -13.49 -14.92 -21.44
N GLN A 264 -14.66 -14.37 -21.78
CA GLN A 264 -14.82 -13.30 -22.75
C GLN A 264 -14.88 -11.95 -22.03
N CYS A 265 -14.14 -10.97 -22.54
CA CYS A 265 -14.16 -9.59 -22.05
C CYS A 265 -15.61 -9.05 -22.07
N PRO A 266 -16.13 -8.48 -20.97
CA PRO A 266 -17.51 -8.01 -20.89
C PRO A 266 -17.91 -7.07 -22.02
N GLU A 267 -17.02 -6.17 -22.47
CA GLU A 267 -17.28 -5.23 -23.56
C GLU A 267 -17.50 -5.92 -24.92
N LYS A 268 -17.03 -7.15 -25.08
CA LYS A 268 -17.20 -7.94 -26.31
C LYS A 268 -18.52 -8.71 -26.33
N LEU A 269 -19.29 -8.70 -25.26
CA LEU A 269 -20.59 -9.36 -25.20
C LEU A 269 -21.64 -8.53 -25.94
N THR A 270 -22.36 -9.16 -26.87
CA THR A 270 -23.50 -8.52 -27.54
C THR A 270 -24.64 -8.27 -26.56
N GLU A 271 -25.56 -7.37 -26.89
CA GLU A 271 -26.74 -7.11 -26.06
C GLU A 271 -27.61 -8.37 -25.87
N GLU A 272 -27.72 -9.21 -26.89
CA GLU A 272 -28.42 -10.49 -26.81
C GLU A 272 -27.72 -11.47 -25.85
N GLU A 273 -26.38 -11.51 -25.86
CA GLU A 273 -25.58 -12.33 -24.95
C GLU A 273 -25.74 -11.82 -23.50
N ARG A 274 -25.73 -10.51 -23.28
CA ARG A 274 -25.97 -9.89 -21.96
C ARG A 274 -27.36 -10.23 -21.40
N GLN A 275 -28.40 -10.13 -22.23
CA GLN A 275 -29.75 -10.54 -21.85
C GLN A 275 -29.85 -12.05 -21.56
N THR A 276 -29.10 -12.86 -22.31
CA THR A 276 -29.02 -14.32 -22.08
C THR A 276 -28.39 -14.62 -20.71
N VAL A 277 -27.31 -13.93 -20.34
CA VAL A 277 -26.65 -14.08 -19.04
C VAL A 277 -27.57 -13.61 -17.91
N GLN A 278 -28.31 -12.51 -18.07
CA GLN A 278 -29.28 -12.06 -17.07
C GLN A 278 -30.43 -13.07 -16.87
N LYS A 279 -30.84 -13.77 -17.95
CA LYS A 279 -31.87 -14.82 -17.91
C LYS A 279 -31.35 -16.17 -17.41
N TRP A 280 -30.07 -16.29 -17.02
CA TRP A 280 -29.48 -17.56 -16.54
C TRP A 280 -30.11 -18.14 -15.27
N GLN A 281 -30.78 -17.32 -14.46
CA GLN A 281 -31.37 -17.75 -13.19
C GLN A 281 -32.31 -18.98 -13.31
N ASN A 282 -32.98 -19.19 -14.46
CA ASN A 282 -34.11 -20.15 -14.51
C ASN A 282 -33.83 -21.46 -15.28
N ALA A 283 -33.21 -21.42 -16.46
CA ALA A 283 -33.17 -22.61 -17.34
C ALA A 283 -32.01 -23.59 -17.03
N TRP A 284 -30.84 -23.08 -16.63
CA TRP A 284 -29.65 -23.90 -16.41
C TRP A 284 -29.66 -24.57 -15.03
N ILE A 285 -30.07 -23.82 -14.01
CA ILE A 285 -30.17 -24.24 -12.61
C ILE A 285 -31.05 -25.50 -12.47
N HIS A 286 -32.25 -25.47 -13.07
CA HIS A 286 -33.15 -26.62 -13.05
C HIS A 286 -32.55 -27.88 -13.70
N ARG A 287 -31.71 -27.72 -14.74
CA ARG A 287 -31.13 -28.87 -15.45
C ARG A 287 -30.08 -29.63 -14.64
N TYR A 288 -29.30 -28.95 -13.82
CA TYR A 288 -28.19 -29.56 -13.07
C TYR A 288 -28.51 -29.83 -11.59
N LEU A 289 -29.53 -29.19 -11.01
CA LEU A 289 -30.01 -29.52 -9.66
C LEU A 289 -30.48 -30.98 -9.52
N PHE A 290 -31.08 -31.53 -10.58
CA PHE A 290 -31.56 -32.91 -10.60
C PHE A 290 -30.54 -33.88 -11.21
N CYS A 291 -29.27 -33.47 -11.36
CA CYS A 291 -28.22 -34.35 -11.86
C CYS A 291 -28.08 -35.57 -10.92
N PRO A 292 -27.98 -36.81 -11.45
CA PRO A 292 -27.73 -38.01 -10.65
C PRO A 292 -26.42 -37.93 -9.86
N CYS A 293 -25.44 -37.19 -10.36
CA CYS A 293 -24.16 -36.97 -9.70
C CYS A 293 -24.31 -36.00 -8.51
N SER A 294 -24.06 -36.49 -7.30
CA SER A 294 -24.14 -35.71 -6.05
C SER A 294 -23.17 -34.51 -6.04
N ALA A 295 -21.99 -34.65 -6.64
CA ALA A 295 -21.00 -33.58 -6.74
C ALA A 295 -21.50 -32.41 -7.61
N VAL A 296 -22.14 -32.73 -8.74
CA VAL A 296 -22.68 -31.72 -9.67
C VAL A 296 -23.88 -31.01 -9.04
N ARG A 297 -24.71 -31.75 -8.32
CA ARG A 297 -25.82 -31.19 -7.55
C ARG A 297 -25.33 -30.24 -6.45
N ALA A 298 -24.25 -30.56 -5.76
CA ALA A 298 -23.66 -29.70 -4.74
C ALA A 298 -23.15 -28.38 -5.34
N ILE A 299 -22.48 -28.45 -6.49
CA ILE A 299 -21.98 -27.26 -7.21
C ILE A 299 -23.14 -26.43 -7.76
N ALA A 300 -24.14 -27.05 -8.38
CA ALA A 300 -25.35 -26.35 -8.83
C ALA A 300 -26.03 -25.60 -7.68
N LYS A 301 -26.18 -26.23 -6.50
CA LYS A 301 -26.71 -25.57 -5.29
C LYS A 301 -25.85 -24.40 -4.82
N ALA A 302 -24.52 -24.50 -4.92
CA ALA A 302 -23.60 -23.43 -4.54
C ALA A 302 -23.70 -22.23 -5.50
N LEU A 303 -23.81 -22.48 -6.81
CA LEU A 303 -23.96 -21.47 -7.84
C LEU A 303 -25.31 -20.75 -7.74
N VAL A 304 -26.40 -21.46 -7.45
CA VAL A 304 -27.74 -20.87 -7.24
C VAL A 304 -27.73 -19.81 -6.16
N LYS A 305 -27.06 -20.10 -5.03
CA LYS A 305 -26.94 -19.18 -3.90
C LYS A 305 -26.12 -17.93 -4.21
N ARG A 306 -25.44 -17.90 -5.36
CA ARG A 306 -24.52 -16.84 -5.78
C ARG A 306 -24.76 -16.37 -7.21
N THR A 307 -25.98 -16.53 -7.70
CA THR A 307 -26.28 -16.30 -9.12
C THR A 307 -26.06 -14.83 -9.48
N ASP A 308 -26.44 -13.92 -8.60
CA ASP A 308 -26.29 -12.48 -8.83
C ASP A 308 -24.83 -12.06 -8.88
N GLU A 309 -23.98 -12.64 -8.03
CA GLU A 309 -22.54 -12.39 -8.02
C GLU A 309 -21.87 -12.96 -9.27
N ILE A 310 -22.30 -14.13 -9.76
CA ILE A 310 -21.79 -14.74 -11.01
C ILE A 310 -22.23 -13.93 -12.23
N ILE A 311 -23.46 -13.40 -12.24
CA ILE A 311 -23.92 -12.48 -13.29
C ILE A 311 -23.07 -11.20 -13.24
N SER A 312 -22.82 -10.67 -12.04
CA SER A 312 -21.95 -9.51 -11.83
C SER A 312 -20.53 -9.78 -12.35
N CYS A 313 -19.96 -10.96 -12.09
CA CYS A 313 -18.67 -11.42 -12.61
C CYS A 313 -18.58 -11.36 -14.16
N ILE A 314 -19.65 -11.70 -14.87
CA ILE A 314 -19.66 -11.72 -16.35
C ILE A 314 -19.91 -10.33 -16.94
N LEU A 315 -20.73 -9.51 -16.26
CA LEU A 315 -21.16 -8.22 -16.79
C LEU A 315 -20.29 -7.04 -16.34
N SER A 316 -19.55 -7.19 -15.25
CA SER A 316 -18.68 -6.18 -14.68
C SER A 316 -17.33 -6.14 -15.41
N PRO A 317 -16.75 -4.95 -15.68
CA PRO A 317 -15.40 -4.83 -16.22
C PRO A 317 -14.31 -5.18 -15.19
N TYR A 318 -14.67 -5.34 -13.92
CA TYR A 318 -13.72 -5.61 -12.83
C TYR A 318 -13.46 -7.10 -12.66
N SER A 319 -12.18 -7.47 -12.54
CA SER A 319 -11.72 -8.83 -12.28
C SER A 319 -10.63 -8.82 -11.20
N ASN A 320 -10.32 -10.01 -10.68
CA ASN A 320 -9.25 -10.16 -9.70
C ASN A 320 -7.85 -10.20 -10.33
N GLY A 321 -7.72 -10.10 -11.65
CA GLY A 321 -6.45 -10.32 -12.36
C GLY A 321 -5.29 -9.42 -11.91
N LYS A 322 -5.55 -8.14 -11.62
CA LYS A 322 -4.50 -7.22 -11.10
C LYS A 322 -3.98 -7.64 -9.74
N MET A 323 -4.82 -8.30 -8.94
CA MET A 323 -4.45 -8.76 -7.60
C MET A 323 -3.39 -9.85 -7.64
N GLU A 324 -3.36 -10.68 -8.68
CA GLU A 324 -2.30 -11.69 -8.84
C GLU A 324 -0.93 -11.01 -9.01
N GLY A 325 -0.87 -9.95 -9.83
CA GLY A 325 0.33 -9.13 -10.00
C GLY A 325 0.79 -8.51 -8.68
N THR A 326 -0.15 -7.93 -7.93
CA THR A 326 0.12 -7.34 -6.61
C THR A 326 0.54 -8.41 -5.59
N ASN A 327 -0.08 -9.58 -5.57
CA ASN A 327 0.30 -10.71 -4.74
C ASN A 327 1.75 -11.15 -5.02
N ASN A 328 2.20 -11.10 -6.28
CA ASN A 328 3.59 -11.37 -6.63
C ASN A 328 4.55 -10.26 -6.16
N LYS A 329 4.16 -8.98 -6.26
CA LYS A 329 4.92 -7.87 -5.66
C LYS A 329 5.04 -8.03 -4.13
N ILE A 330 3.95 -8.38 -3.45
CA ILE A 330 3.89 -8.66 -2.00
C ILE A 330 4.85 -9.82 -1.64
N LYS A 331 4.85 -10.92 -2.41
CA LYS A 331 5.80 -12.02 -2.21
C LYS A 331 7.25 -11.57 -2.40
N LEU A 332 7.55 -10.73 -3.40
CA LEU A 332 8.89 -10.20 -3.63
C LEU A 332 9.36 -9.32 -2.46
N MET A 333 8.50 -8.44 -1.96
CA MET A 333 8.79 -7.60 -0.80
C MET A 333 9.13 -8.42 0.45
N LYS A 334 8.40 -9.52 0.69
CA LYS A 334 8.71 -10.45 1.80
C LYS A 334 10.09 -11.07 1.65
N ARG A 335 10.46 -11.49 0.43
CA ARG A 335 11.79 -12.06 0.13
C ARG A 335 12.90 -11.02 0.32
N ARG A 336 12.71 -9.80 -0.20
CA ARG A 336 13.67 -8.69 -0.08
C ARG A 336 13.88 -8.23 1.37
N GLY A 337 12.83 -8.33 2.19
CA GLY A 337 12.87 -7.99 3.62
C GLY A 337 13.33 -9.12 4.55
N TYR A 338 13.57 -10.34 4.04
CA TYR A 338 13.81 -11.55 4.85
C TYR A 338 12.70 -11.81 5.90
N GLY A 339 11.47 -11.44 5.56
CA GLY A 339 10.31 -11.53 6.45
C GLY A 339 10.10 -10.28 7.33
N TYR A 340 8.87 -10.11 7.82
CA TYR A 340 8.47 -8.99 8.67
C TYR A 340 7.87 -9.54 9.96
N ARG A 341 8.33 -9.03 11.11
CA ARG A 341 7.79 -9.41 12.44
C ARG A 341 6.58 -8.59 12.84
N ASN A 342 6.44 -7.38 12.30
CA ASN A 342 5.39 -6.44 12.64
C ASN A 342 4.52 -6.21 11.39
N ILE A 343 3.23 -6.54 11.47
CA ILE A 343 2.31 -6.44 10.35
C ILE A 343 2.08 -4.98 9.91
N GLN A 344 2.05 -4.03 10.83
CA GLN A 344 1.85 -2.61 10.51
C GLN A 344 3.02 -2.07 9.67
N ARG A 345 4.25 -2.46 10.02
CA ARG A 345 5.45 -2.13 9.23
C ARG A 345 5.40 -2.74 7.83
N PHE A 346 4.88 -3.96 7.70
CA PHE A 346 4.70 -4.62 6.41
C PHE A 346 3.60 -3.96 5.57
N ALA A 347 2.44 -3.70 6.17
CA ALA A 347 1.32 -3.02 5.53
C ALA A 347 1.78 -1.67 4.97
N LEU A 348 2.49 -0.87 5.77
CA LEU A 348 3.05 0.41 5.34
C LEU A 348 4.00 0.24 4.14
N ARG A 349 4.86 -0.78 4.16
CA ARG A 349 5.77 -1.08 3.04
C ARG A 349 5.01 -1.40 1.75
N VAL A 350 3.99 -2.26 1.86
CA VAL A 350 3.19 -2.68 0.70
C VAL A 350 2.42 -1.50 0.11
N ARG A 351 1.80 -0.68 0.96
CA ARG A 351 1.10 0.54 0.53
C ARG A 351 2.05 1.46 -0.23
N LEU A 352 3.24 1.72 0.32
CA LEU A 352 4.22 2.60 -0.34
C LEU A 352 4.74 2.09 -1.70
N GLU A 353 4.85 0.78 -1.89
CA GLU A 353 5.35 0.20 -3.15
C GLU A 353 4.27 -0.06 -4.19
N THR A 354 3.00 0.05 -3.79
CA THR A 354 1.86 -0.12 -4.69
C THR A 354 1.18 1.21 -4.99
N ALA A 355 1.34 2.21 -4.13
CA ALA A 355 0.93 3.57 -4.39
C ALA A 355 1.72 4.15 -5.58
N ASN A 356 1.01 4.89 -6.45
CA ASN A 356 1.61 5.67 -7.54
C ASN A 356 2.32 6.92 -6.97
N ILE A 357 3.37 6.72 -6.17
CA ILE A 357 4.13 7.81 -5.53
C ILE A 357 5.08 8.51 -6.54
N LEU A 358 5.23 7.95 -7.74
CA LEU A 358 6.18 8.41 -8.76
C LEU A 358 5.52 9.03 -10.02
N SER A 359 4.25 9.45 -9.95
CA SER A 359 3.61 10.21 -11.03
C SER A 359 3.90 11.70 -10.92
#